data_AF-A0A371HCL8-F1
#
_entry.id   AF-A0A371HCL8-F1
#
_cell.length_a   1.000
_cell.length_b   1.000
_cell.length_c   1.000
_cell.angle_alpha   90.00
_cell.angle_beta   90.00
_cell.angle_gamma   90.00
#
_symmetry.space_group_name_H-M   'P 1'
#
loop_
_entity.id
_entity.type
_entity.pdbx_description
1 polymer ?
#
loop_
_entity_poly.entity_id
_entity_poly.type
_entity_poly.pdbx_seq_one_letter_code
_entity_poly.pdbx_strand_id
1 'polypeptide(L)'
;MSLQSNLLSLLVPLAAVFVSLYLINPIPQFLNNFTYFSLTTLSPSSVYLAKPLTWKFRREHHHHKKHPDSGENADSICDDFPAGIPPSNTNTTSYLCVDRKGCCNFTTVQAAVNAVPDFSVMVPKSKPNITFQGQGYTSTAIAWNDTALSANGTFYSGSVQVFASNFIAKNISFMNLAPMPSPGAVGAQAVAIRISGDQSEFLGCGFFGAQDTLHDDKGRHYFKDCYIQGSIDFIFGNARSLYENCQLVSIANPVPPGQRSINGAVTAHGRVSSDENTGFAFVNSTIGGYGRIWLGRAWRPYSRVVFAFTIMSDIIAPEGWNDFNDPSRDQTIFYGEYNCSGAGANTNLRASYVQKLNETQALTFLNTSFIDGDQWLETSK
;
A
#
# COMPACT_ATOMS: atom_id res chain seq x y z
N MET A 1 60.72 17.06 29.92
CA MET A 1 60.16 15.91 29.18
C MET A 1 58.72 15.71 29.62
N SER A 2 57.70 15.75 28.76
CA SER A 2 57.36 16.66 27.68
C SER A 2 55.84 16.58 27.53
N LEU A 3 55.23 17.71 27.13
CA LEU A 3 53.81 17.92 26.84
C LEU A 3 53.26 17.11 25.63
N GLN A 4 53.67 15.85 25.44
CA GLN A 4 53.30 15.06 24.25
C GLN A 4 52.28 13.92 24.47
N SER A 5 51.87 13.62 25.71
CA SER A 5 50.90 12.52 25.94
C SER A 5 49.44 12.95 26.05
N ASN A 6 49.14 14.26 26.10
CA ASN A 6 47.76 14.76 26.27
C ASN A 6 47.18 15.46 25.01
N LEU A 7 47.88 15.43 23.87
CA LEU A 7 47.35 15.98 22.61
C LEU A 7 46.69 14.92 21.70
N LEU A 8 46.98 13.62 21.89
CA LEU A 8 46.41 12.55 21.04
C LEU A 8 45.01 12.09 21.47
N SER A 9 44.57 12.37 22.70
CA SER A 9 43.22 11.99 23.18
C SER A 9 42.12 13.00 22.83
N LEU A 10 42.47 14.16 22.25
CA LEU A 10 41.54 15.21 21.81
C LEU A 10 41.45 15.37 20.28
N LEU A 11 42.28 14.67 19.50
CA LEU A 11 42.29 14.75 18.03
C LEU A 11 41.43 13.69 17.33
N VAL A 12 41.11 12.58 18.00
CA VAL A 12 40.21 11.53 17.46
C VAL A 12 38.72 11.95 17.46
N PRO A 13 38.20 12.72 18.44
CA PRO A 13 36.81 13.17 18.42
C PRO A 13 36.54 14.32 17.43
N LEU A 14 37.53 15.17 17.13
CA LEU A 14 37.38 16.32 16.23
C LEU A 14 37.40 15.94 14.74
N ALA A 15 38.15 14.89 14.36
CA ALA A 15 38.13 14.37 13.00
C ALA A 15 36.78 13.69 12.65
N ALA A 16 36.12 13.05 13.62
CA ALA A 16 34.83 12.41 13.44
C ALA A 16 33.67 13.41 13.28
N VAL A 17 33.77 14.61 13.87
CA VAL A 17 32.78 15.70 13.71
C VAL A 17 32.97 16.46 12.39
N PHE A 18 34.20 16.57 11.87
CA PHE A 18 34.43 17.18 10.55
C PHE A 18 34.05 16.28 9.38
N VAL A 19 34.16 14.94 9.53
CA VAL A 19 33.70 13.99 8.51
C VAL A 19 32.16 13.83 8.50
N SER A 20 31.48 14.08 9.62
CA SER A 20 30.00 14.01 9.68
C SER A 20 29.29 15.27 9.14
N LEU A 21 29.99 16.40 9.01
CA LEU A 21 29.45 17.64 8.42
C LEU A 21 29.67 17.76 6.91
N TYR A 22 30.51 16.91 6.30
CA TYR A 22 30.82 16.95 4.86
C TYR A 22 30.22 15.79 4.03
N LEU A 23 29.57 14.82 4.66
CA LEU A 23 28.88 13.71 3.97
C LEU A 23 27.36 13.89 3.85
N ILE A 24 26.84 15.06 4.23
CA ILE A 24 25.42 15.43 4.12
C ILE A 24 25.30 16.61 3.15
N ASN A 25 25.63 16.39 1.87
CA ASN A 25 25.10 17.08 0.67
C ASN A 25 26.04 16.85 -0.54
N PRO A 26 25.51 16.33 -1.65
CA PRO A 26 25.84 16.94 -2.93
C PRO A 26 24.61 17.14 -3.83
N ILE A 27 24.38 18.40 -4.20
CA ILE A 27 23.56 18.82 -5.34
C ILE A 27 24.48 18.81 -6.60
N PRO A 28 23.93 18.56 -7.80
CA PRO A 28 24.51 17.64 -8.79
C PRO A 28 25.31 18.34 -9.89
N GLN A 29 26.31 17.65 -10.43
CA GLN A 29 26.76 17.71 -11.82
C GLN A 29 27.94 16.72 -12.03
N PHE A 30 28.07 16.20 -13.25
CA PHE A 30 29.10 15.27 -13.75
C PHE A 30 28.89 13.76 -13.55
N LEU A 31 28.09 13.16 -14.43
CA LEU A 31 28.35 11.82 -14.94
C LEU A 31 28.54 11.91 -16.45
N ASN A 32 29.80 11.96 -16.88
CA ASN A 32 30.21 11.63 -18.24
C ASN A 32 31.52 10.84 -18.16
N ASN A 33 31.48 9.65 -18.74
CA ASN A 33 32.61 8.80 -19.16
C ASN A 33 33.49 8.22 -18.04
N PHE A 34 33.47 6.90 -17.88
CA PHE A 34 34.51 6.06 -18.47
C PHE A 34 34.13 4.58 -18.37
N THR A 35 34.25 3.93 -19.53
CA THR A 35 34.11 2.51 -19.77
C THR A 35 35.40 1.75 -19.45
N TYR A 36 35.27 0.44 -19.27
CA TYR A 36 36.32 -0.60 -19.26
C TYR A 36 37.35 -0.57 -18.13
N PHE A 37 37.26 -1.54 -17.20
CA PHE A 37 38.45 -2.23 -16.72
C PHE A 37 38.21 -3.74 -16.59
N SER A 38 39.03 -4.49 -17.34
CA SER A 38 39.11 -5.93 -17.41
C SER A 38 39.85 -6.49 -16.19
N LEU A 39 39.30 -7.51 -15.56
CA LEU A 39 39.92 -8.25 -14.45
C LEU A 39 40.73 -9.43 -14.98
N THR A 40 42.05 -9.42 -14.76
CA THR A 40 42.86 -10.64 -14.75
C THR A 40 44.07 -10.52 -13.81
N THR A 41 44.31 -11.63 -13.08
CA THR A 41 45.50 -12.00 -12.27
C THR A 41 45.52 -11.38 -10.85
N LEU A 42 45.64 -12.07 -9.72
CA LEU A 42 46.45 -13.25 -9.31
C LEU A 42 45.77 -14.08 -8.17
N SER A 43 46.44 -15.19 -7.84
CA SER A 43 46.06 -16.48 -7.22
C SER A 43 45.80 -16.56 -5.68
N PRO A 44 45.35 -17.74 -5.15
CA PRO A 44 44.66 -17.88 -3.88
C PRO A 44 45.49 -18.47 -2.72
N SER A 45 44.99 -18.37 -1.49
CA SER A 45 45.36 -19.25 -0.37
C SER A 45 44.17 -19.45 0.59
N SER A 46 43.65 -20.69 0.59
CA SER A 46 43.03 -21.53 1.63
C SER A 46 42.31 -20.85 2.82
N VAL A 47 41.07 -21.20 3.19
CA VAL A 47 40.71 -22.42 3.97
C VAL A 47 39.16 -22.54 4.07
N TYR A 48 38.65 -23.74 3.71
CA TYR A 48 37.53 -24.58 4.27
C TYR A 48 36.29 -23.92 4.96
N LEU A 49 35.03 -24.39 4.92
CA LEU A 49 34.32 -25.59 4.44
C LEU A 49 32.80 -25.31 4.62
N ALA A 50 31.93 -25.62 3.63
CA ALA A 50 30.59 -26.22 3.82
C ALA A 50 29.81 -26.23 2.49
N LYS A 51 29.35 -27.42 2.07
CA LYS A 51 28.53 -27.65 0.88
C LYS A 51 27.04 -27.38 1.18
N PRO A 52 26.27 -26.96 0.17
CA PRO A 52 24.98 -27.60 -0.06
C PRO A 52 24.80 -28.09 -1.51
N LEU A 53 23.87 -29.04 -1.64
CA LEU A 53 23.54 -29.85 -2.81
C LEU A 53 23.29 -29.04 -4.09
N THR A 54 23.92 -29.46 -5.20
CA THR A 54 23.53 -29.06 -6.55
C THR A 54 22.64 -30.12 -7.17
N TRP A 55 21.41 -29.72 -7.52
CA TRP A 55 20.53 -30.47 -8.41
C TRP A 55 21.07 -30.38 -9.84
N LYS A 56 21.34 -31.55 -10.45
CA LYS A 56 21.70 -31.66 -11.87
C LYS A 56 20.47 -31.38 -12.72
N PHE A 57 20.49 -30.29 -13.50
CA PHE A 57 19.67 -30.20 -14.71
C PHE A 57 20.56 -30.40 -15.94
N ARG A 58 20.24 -31.47 -16.65
CA ARG A 58 20.84 -31.91 -17.91
C ARG A 58 20.40 -30.92 -19.01
N ARG A 59 21.32 -30.16 -19.59
CA ARG A 59 21.05 -29.40 -20.83
C ARG A 59 21.27 -30.32 -22.02
N GLU A 60 20.20 -30.68 -22.70
CA GLU A 60 20.27 -31.25 -24.04
C GLU A 60 20.48 -30.12 -25.05
N HIS A 61 21.54 -30.26 -25.86
CA HIS A 61 21.83 -29.38 -26.98
C HIS A 61 21.08 -29.89 -28.22
N HIS A 62 20.06 -29.16 -28.66
CA HIS A 62 19.54 -29.29 -30.02
C HIS A 62 19.94 -28.06 -30.83
N HIS A 63 20.87 -28.28 -31.76
CA HIS A 63 21.20 -27.35 -32.83
C HIS A 63 20.06 -27.35 -33.85
N HIS A 64 19.34 -26.23 -33.95
CA HIS A 64 18.68 -25.86 -35.20
C HIS A 64 19.27 -24.55 -35.69
N LYS A 65 20.01 -24.64 -36.81
CA LYS A 65 20.37 -23.50 -37.64
C LYS A 65 19.08 -22.85 -38.16
N LYS A 66 18.81 -21.61 -37.76
CA LYS A 66 17.98 -20.69 -38.54
C LYS A 66 18.89 -19.61 -39.11
N HIS A 67 18.77 -19.41 -40.42
CA HIS A 67 19.36 -18.29 -41.14
C HIS A 67 18.86 -16.96 -40.55
N PRO A 68 19.67 -15.88 -40.58
CA PRO A 68 19.24 -14.58 -40.14
C PRO A 68 18.40 -13.97 -41.25
N ASP A 69 17.07 -13.96 -41.07
CA ASP A 69 16.24 -13.03 -41.82
C ASP A 69 16.37 -11.68 -41.12
N SER A 70 17.00 -10.74 -41.81
CA SER A 70 17.11 -9.34 -41.44
C SER A 70 15.74 -8.69 -41.57
N GLY A 71 14.95 -8.80 -40.50
CA GLY A 71 13.80 -7.95 -40.23
C GLY A 71 13.98 -7.39 -38.84
N GLU A 72 14.29 -6.11 -38.74
CA GLU A 72 14.15 -5.35 -37.51
C GLU A 72 12.70 -5.49 -37.05
N ASN A 73 12.42 -6.42 -36.12
CA ASN A 73 11.27 -6.27 -35.25
C ASN A 73 11.62 -5.09 -34.36
N ALA A 74 11.26 -3.89 -34.83
CA ALA A 74 11.06 -2.76 -33.95
C ALA A 74 10.14 -3.26 -32.83
N ASP A 75 10.67 -3.37 -31.61
CA ASP A 75 9.85 -3.54 -30.42
C ASP A 75 8.70 -2.55 -30.56
N SER A 76 7.46 -3.07 -30.62
CA SER A 76 6.28 -2.22 -30.69
C SER A 76 6.40 -1.20 -29.58
N ILE A 77 6.49 0.09 -29.93
CA ILE A 77 6.55 1.17 -28.95
C ILE A 77 5.31 1.08 -28.03
N CYS A 78 4.20 0.56 -28.54
CA CYS A 78 2.92 0.47 -27.87
C CYS A 78 2.79 -0.79 -27.01
N ASP A 79 2.30 -0.63 -25.79
CA ASP A 79 1.96 -1.75 -24.92
C ASP A 79 0.68 -2.42 -25.47
N ASP A 80 0.77 -3.69 -25.85
CA ASP A 80 -0.40 -4.44 -26.31
C ASP A 80 -1.27 -4.83 -25.11
N PHE A 81 -2.49 -4.30 -25.05
CA PHE A 81 -3.48 -4.80 -24.10
C PHE A 81 -3.79 -6.27 -24.40
N PRO A 82 -3.87 -7.14 -23.38
CA PRO A 82 -4.31 -8.52 -23.57
C PRO A 82 -5.64 -8.60 -24.31
N ALA A 83 -5.77 -9.58 -25.21
CA ALA A 83 -7.04 -9.85 -25.88
C ALA A 83 -8.16 -10.05 -24.83
N GLY A 84 -9.22 -9.23 -24.91
CA GLY A 84 -10.30 -9.23 -23.92
C GLY A 84 -10.25 -8.10 -22.89
N ILE A 85 -9.38 -7.10 -23.06
CA ILE A 85 -9.45 -5.80 -22.36
C ILE A 85 -9.86 -4.72 -23.36
N PRO A 86 -10.93 -3.94 -23.08
CA PRO A 86 -11.86 -4.12 -21.97
C PRO A 86 -12.67 -5.43 -22.09
N PRO A 87 -13.12 -6.04 -20.98
CA PRO A 87 -13.96 -7.23 -21.03
C PRO A 87 -15.15 -7.01 -21.96
N SER A 88 -15.50 -8.02 -22.76
CA SER A 88 -16.74 -8.01 -23.51
C SER A 88 -17.92 -7.93 -22.52
N ASN A 89 -18.52 -6.73 -22.47
CA ASN A 89 -19.82 -6.30 -21.94
C ASN A 89 -20.12 -6.35 -20.41
N THR A 90 -20.13 -5.16 -19.79
CA THR A 90 -21.18 -4.67 -18.86
C THR A 90 -21.50 -3.20 -19.21
N ASN A 91 -22.75 -2.86 -19.59
CA ASN A 91 -23.35 -1.51 -19.83
C ASN A 91 -22.43 -0.31 -20.23
N THR A 92 -21.30 -0.56 -20.88
CA THR A 92 -20.25 0.46 -21.05
C THR A 92 -20.63 1.34 -22.22
N THR A 93 -20.82 2.63 -21.94
CA THR A 93 -21.28 3.62 -22.91
C THR A 93 -20.14 4.16 -23.77
N SER A 94 -18.89 4.10 -23.31
CA SER A 94 -17.72 4.60 -24.03
C SER A 94 -16.41 4.03 -23.46
N TYR A 95 -15.42 3.81 -24.32
CA TYR A 95 -14.06 3.44 -23.93
C TYR A 95 -13.07 4.54 -24.33
N LEU A 96 -12.30 5.04 -23.37
CA LEU A 96 -11.21 5.99 -23.61
C LEU A 96 -9.88 5.30 -23.29
N CYS A 97 -9.05 5.05 -24.30
CA CYS A 97 -7.74 4.47 -24.06
C CYS A 97 -6.72 5.55 -23.67
N VAL A 98 -5.87 5.23 -22.69
CA VAL A 98 -4.76 6.07 -22.23
C VAL A 98 -3.44 5.32 -22.40
N ASP A 99 -2.52 5.89 -23.16
CA ASP A 99 -1.15 5.39 -23.29
C ASP A 99 -0.15 6.54 -23.31
N ARG A 100 0.86 6.48 -22.43
CA ARG A 100 1.85 7.56 -22.27
C ARG A 100 2.73 7.75 -23.50
N LYS A 101 2.89 6.72 -24.34
CA LYS A 101 3.73 6.75 -25.53
C LYS A 101 2.96 7.22 -26.78
N GLY A 102 1.69 7.60 -26.63
CA GLY A 102 0.87 8.16 -27.69
C GLY A 102 0.15 7.11 -28.55
N CYS A 103 0.07 5.87 -28.09
CA CYS A 103 -0.55 4.77 -28.81
C CYS A 103 -2.08 4.71 -28.69
N CYS A 104 -2.68 5.65 -27.95
CA CYS A 104 -4.10 5.73 -27.68
C CYS A 104 -4.65 7.16 -27.75
N ASN A 105 -5.98 7.31 -27.60
CA ASN A 105 -6.71 8.58 -27.68
C ASN A 105 -6.20 9.65 -26.70
N PHE A 106 -5.64 9.23 -25.56
CA PHE A 106 -5.12 10.13 -24.54
C PHE A 106 -3.73 9.68 -24.07
N THR A 107 -2.88 10.64 -23.70
CA THR A 107 -1.55 10.36 -23.12
C THR A 107 -1.52 10.47 -21.60
N THR A 108 -2.60 10.98 -20.99
CA THR A 108 -2.74 11.10 -19.54
C THR A 108 -4.11 10.63 -19.09
N VAL A 109 -4.18 10.03 -17.90
CA VAL A 109 -5.45 9.65 -17.28
C VAL A 109 -6.33 10.88 -17.10
N GLN A 110 -5.74 12.03 -16.76
CA GLN A 110 -6.53 13.24 -16.61
C GLN A 110 -7.16 13.73 -17.90
N ALA A 111 -6.45 13.66 -19.03
CA ALA A 111 -7.04 14.05 -20.30
C ALA A 111 -8.23 13.15 -20.68
N ALA A 112 -8.14 11.84 -20.41
CA ALA A 112 -9.27 10.93 -20.58
C ALA A 112 -10.41 11.25 -19.60
N VAL A 113 -10.08 11.49 -18.33
CA VAL A 113 -11.09 11.91 -17.33
C VAL A 113 -11.75 13.22 -17.73
N ASN A 114 -11.01 14.21 -18.28
CA ASN A 114 -11.42 15.56 -18.75
C ASN A 114 -12.23 15.56 -20.05
N ALA A 115 -12.00 14.57 -20.93
CA ALA A 115 -12.88 14.35 -22.08
C ALA A 115 -14.32 14.04 -21.64
N VAL A 116 -14.45 13.64 -20.37
CA VAL A 116 -15.63 13.85 -19.54
C VAL A 116 -15.34 15.13 -18.71
N PRO A 117 -16.14 16.18 -18.56
CA PRO A 117 -15.65 17.50 -18.07
C PRO A 117 -14.94 17.56 -16.68
N ASP A 118 -13.70 18.13 -16.54
CA ASP A 118 -12.94 18.62 -15.33
C ASP A 118 -11.66 17.89 -14.77
N PHE A 119 -10.72 18.70 -14.20
CA PHE A 119 -9.23 18.62 -13.98
C PHE A 119 -8.66 17.99 -12.66
N SER A 120 -7.34 17.60 -12.69
CA SER A 120 -6.58 16.70 -11.74
C SER A 120 -7.24 15.33 -11.57
N VAL A 121 -6.56 14.19 -11.28
CA VAL A 121 -7.25 12.85 -11.27
C VAL A 121 -8.21 12.75 -10.10
N MET A 122 -9.30 13.45 -10.33
CA MET A 122 -10.45 13.72 -9.54
C MET A 122 -11.55 13.18 -10.41
N VAL A 123 -12.23 12.16 -9.92
CA VAL A 123 -13.45 11.66 -10.53
C VAL A 123 -14.58 12.40 -9.83
N PRO A 124 -15.07 13.52 -10.38
CA PRO A 124 -16.02 14.39 -9.70
C PRO A 124 -17.35 13.67 -9.48
N LYS A 125 -18.09 14.11 -8.45
CA LYS A 125 -19.42 13.56 -8.12
C LYS A 125 -20.41 13.59 -9.30
N SER A 126 -20.23 14.53 -10.24
CA SER A 126 -21.05 14.68 -11.46
C SER A 126 -20.86 13.56 -12.49
N LYS A 127 -19.89 12.66 -12.31
CA LYS A 127 -19.58 11.57 -13.25
C LYS A 127 -19.67 10.19 -12.58
N PRO A 128 -20.88 9.71 -12.26
CA PRO A 128 -21.04 8.36 -11.72
C PRO A 128 -20.68 7.29 -12.77
N ASN A 129 -20.47 6.05 -12.30
CA ASN A 129 -20.25 4.87 -13.15
C ASN A 129 -18.95 4.92 -13.99
N ILE A 130 -17.91 5.57 -13.48
CA ILE A 130 -16.59 5.59 -14.11
C ILE A 130 -15.83 4.33 -13.72
N THR A 131 -15.28 3.62 -14.72
CA THR A 131 -14.41 2.47 -14.50
C THR A 131 -12.98 2.77 -14.95
N PHE A 132 -12.01 2.52 -14.07
CA PHE A 132 -10.59 2.45 -14.41
C PHE A 132 -10.17 0.98 -14.53
N GLN A 133 -9.60 0.62 -15.68
CA GLN A 133 -9.10 -0.74 -15.94
C GLN A 133 -7.63 -0.66 -16.35
N GLY A 134 -6.75 -1.24 -15.54
CA GLY A 134 -5.33 -1.43 -15.89
C GLY A 134 -5.05 -2.83 -16.43
N GLN A 135 -3.78 -3.07 -16.79
CA GLN A 135 -3.28 -4.37 -17.26
C GLN A 135 -2.84 -5.29 -16.10
N GLY A 136 -2.77 -4.78 -14.88
CA GLY A 136 -2.27 -5.46 -13.69
C GLY A 136 -1.79 -4.44 -12.66
N TYR A 137 -1.97 -4.72 -11.37
CA TYR A 137 -1.54 -3.78 -10.32
C TYR A 137 -0.01 -3.57 -10.29
N THR A 138 0.78 -4.51 -10.81
CA THR A 138 2.24 -4.35 -10.96
C THR A 138 2.65 -3.65 -12.26
N SER A 139 1.73 -3.52 -13.23
CA SER A 139 2.02 -3.04 -14.60
C SER A 139 1.40 -1.67 -14.90
N THR A 140 0.32 -1.30 -14.22
CA THR A 140 -0.38 -0.03 -14.46
C THR A 140 -0.55 0.73 -13.15
N ALA A 141 -0.10 1.99 -13.11
CA ALA A 141 -0.19 2.81 -11.91
C ALA A 141 -0.48 4.28 -12.21
N ILE A 142 -1.26 4.91 -11.33
CA ILE A 142 -1.38 6.36 -11.20
C ILE A 142 -0.60 6.75 -9.95
N ALA A 143 0.38 7.65 -10.13
CA ALA A 143 1.30 8.02 -9.07
C ALA A 143 1.43 9.54 -8.96
N TRP A 144 1.47 10.02 -7.72
CA TRP A 144 1.84 11.39 -7.36
C TRP A 144 2.67 11.36 -6.06
N ASN A 145 2.96 12.51 -5.44
CA ASN A 145 3.82 12.57 -4.26
C ASN A 145 3.48 13.70 -3.28
N ASP A 146 2.25 14.21 -3.31
CA ASP A 146 1.84 15.25 -2.37
C ASP A 146 1.80 14.71 -0.94
N THR A 147 2.24 15.57 -0.02
CA THR A 147 2.09 15.40 1.43
C THR A 147 0.99 16.32 1.93
N ALA A 148 0.50 16.12 3.15
CA ALA A 148 -0.43 17.05 3.77
C ALA A 148 0.14 18.47 3.84
N LEU A 149 1.46 18.62 4.02
CA LEU A 149 2.10 19.93 4.02
C LEU A 149 2.04 20.59 2.62
N SER A 150 2.38 19.85 1.56
CA SER A 150 2.39 20.42 0.19
C SER A 150 0.98 20.65 -0.36
N ALA A 151 0.00 19.85 0.05
CA ALA A 151 -1.39 19.94 -0.38
C ALA A 151 -2.29 20.75 0.56
N ASN A 152 -1.75 21.35 1.63
CA ASN A 152 -2.52 22.08 2.66
C ASN A 152 -3.60 21.22 3.37
N GLY A 153 -3.28 19.95 3.60
CA GLY A 153 -4.06 19.01 4.40
C GLY A 153 -4.06 17.59 3.82
N THR A 154 -4.18 16.58 4.69
CA THR A 154 -4.24 15.16 4.29
C THR A 154 -5.35 14.87 3.28
N PHE A 155 -6.49 15.54 3.43
CA PHE A 155 -7.65 15.36 2.56
C PHE A 155 -7.40 15.73 1.10
N TYR A 156 -6.38 16.56 0.85
CA TYR A 156 -6.03 17.09 -0.47
C TYR A 156 -4.77 16.42 -1.05
N SER A 157 -4.04 15.61 -0.27
CA SER A 157 -2.79 14.98 -0.73
C SER A 157 -2.99 13.70 -1.55
N GLY A 158 -4.25 13.35 -1.86
CA GLY A 158 -4.63 12.17 -2.63
C GLY A 158 -4.11 12.24 -4.07
N SER A 159 -3.29 11.25 -4.45
CA SER A 159 -2.82 11.12 -5.85
C SER A 159 -3.98 10.87 -6.82
N VAL A 160 -5.02 10.20 -6.33
CA VAL A 160 -6.35 10.10 -6.97
C VAL A 160 -7.44 10.46 -5.95
N GLN A 161 -8.46 11.19 -6.38
CA GLN A 161 -9.62 11.54 -5.54
C GLN A 161 -10.92 11.12 -6.22
N VAL A 162 -11.67 10.22 -5.62
CA VAL A 162 -12.92 9.68 -6.17
C VAL A 162 -14.10 10.19 -5.37
N PHE A 163 -14.91 11.04 -6.00
CA PHE A 163 -16.16 11.57 -5.43
C PHE A 163 -17.41 11.02 -6.12
N ALA A 164 -17.24 10.36 -7.27
CA ALA A 164 -18.30 9.72 -8.04
C ALA A 164 -18.82 8.44 -7.38
N SER A 165 -20.14 8.24 -7.45
CA SER A 165 -20.75 6.96 -7.05
C SER A 165 -20.55 5.90 -8.14
N ASN A 166 -20.62 4.62 -7.74
CA ASN A 166 -20.44 3.48 -8.66
C ASN A 166 -19.09 3.51 -9.39
N PHE A 167 -18.05 4.02 -8.74
CA PHE A 167 -16.70 4.00 -9.30
C PHE A 167 -16.13 2.59 -9.21
N ILE A 168 -15.54 2.10 -10.29
CA ILE A 168 -14.91 0.78 -10.32
C ILE A 168 -13.45 0.94 -10.71
N ALA A 169 -12.55 0.28 -10.00
CA ALA A 169 -11.16 0.13 -10.41
C ALA A 169 -10.78 -1.36 -10.47
N LYS A 170 -10.14 -1.76 -11.57
CA LYS A 170 -9.72 -3.14 -11.79
C LYS A 170 -8.26 -3.19 -12.24
N ASN A 171 -7.46 -4.03 -11.61
CA ASN A 171 -6.09 -4.36 -12.03
C ASN A 171 -5.20 -3.12 -12.27
N ILE A 172 -5.30 -2.11 -11.41
CA ILE A 172 -4.53 -0.87 -11.47
C ILE A 172 -4.04 -0.49 -10.08
N SER A 173 -2.93 0.25 -10.02
CA SER A 173 -2.38 0.76 -8.77
C SER A 173 -2.56 2.25 -8.58
N PHE A 174 -2.78 2.64 -7.34
CA PHE A 174 -2.76 4.02 -6.87
C PHE A 174 -1.57 4.18 -5.93
N MET A 175 -0.72 5.17 -6.20
CA MET A 175 0.55 5.34 -5.49
C MET A 175 0.77 6.77 -5.03
N ASN A 176 1.19 6.94 -3.79
CA ASN A 176 1.84 8.15 -3.32
C ASN A 176 3.31 7.87 -3.02
N LEU A 177 4.20 8.58 -3.72
CA LEU A 177 5.65 8.38 -3.69
C LEU A 177 6.35 9.31 -2.68
N ALA A 178 5.61 10.01 -1.82
CA ALA A 178 6.20 10.78 -0.75
C ALA A 178 7.08 9.87 0.16
N PRO A 179 8.23 10.37 0.65
CA PRO A 179 9.09 9.59 1.52
C PRO A 179 8.36 9.11 2.78
N MET A 180 8.67 7.89 3.23
CA MET A 180 8.10 7.38 4.48
C MET A 180 8.52 8.27 5.66
N PRO A 181 7.58 8.82 6.43
CA PRO A 181 7.91 9.66 7.56
C PRO A 181 8.30 8.86 8.81
N SER A 182 9.05 9.51 9.69
CA SER A 182 9.17 9.08 11.08
C SER A 182 7.82 9.21 11.81
N PRO A 183 7.51 8.32 12.77
CA PRO A 183 6.30 8.46 13.59
C PRO A 183 6.18 9.85 14.24
N GLY A 184 5.03 10.50 14.06
CA GLY A 184 4.76 11.82 14.62
C GLY A 184 5.26 13.01 13.78
N ALA A 185 5.81 12.78 12.59
CA ALA A 185 6.17 13.86 11.68
C ALA A 185 4.96 14.73 11.31
N VAL A 186 5.14 16.05 11.38
CA VAL A 186 4.08 17.02 11.10
C VAL A 186 3.92 17.21 9.59
N GLY A 187 2.69 17.05 9.09
CA GLY A 187 2.35 17.32 7.69
C GLY A 187 2.85 16.28 6.68
N ALA A 188 3.32 15.12 7.14
CA ALA A 188 3.93 14.11 6.27
C ALA A 188 2.96 13.02 5.78
N GLN A 189 1.67 13.10 6.14
CA GLN A 189 0.62 12.21 5.64
C GLN A 189 0.55 12.31 4.11
N ALA A 190 0.42 11.17 3.41
CA ALA A 190 0.52 11.16 1.96
C ALA A 190 -0.41 10.10 1.35
N VAL A 191 -1.54 10.56 0.82
CA VAL A 191 -2.64 9.69 0.38
C VAL A 191 -2.41 9.21 -1.04
N ALA A 192 -2.47 7.89 -1.27
CA ALA A 192 -2.44 7.31 -2.61
C ALA A 192 -3.78 7.49 -3.32
N ILE A 193 -4.88 7.21 -2.61
CA ILE A 193 -6.23 7.46 -3.10
C ILE A 193 -7.17 7.83 -1.96
N ARG A 194 -8.05 8.79 -2.24
CA ARG A 194 -9.20 9.12 -1.39
C ARG A 194 -10.50 8.73 -2.06
N ILE A 195 -11.38 8.06 -1.34
CA ILE A 195 -12.65 7.53 -1.87
C ILE A 195 -13.80 8.04 -0.99
N SER A 196 -14.63 8.90 -1.57
CA SER A 196 -15.76 9.57 -0.90
C SER A 196 -17.09 9.32 -1.61
N GLY A 197 -17.05 8.62 -2.76
CA GLY A 197 -18.21 8.27 -3.57
C GLY A 197 -18.77 6.91 -3.21
N ASP A 198 -20.08 6.86 -2.94
CA ASP A 198 -20.76 5.64 -2.50
C ASP A 198 -20.74 4.54 -3.57
N GLN A 199 -20.77 3.27 -3.14
CA GLN A 199 -20.84 2.09 -4.01
C GLN A 199 -19.60 1.93 -4.92
N SER A 200 -18.41 2.11 -4.35
CA SER A 200 -17.14 1.96 -5.10
C SER A 200 -16.55 0.56 -4.96
N GLU A 201 -16.08 -0.02 -6.08
CA GLU A 201 -15.53 -1.38 -6.14
C GLU A 201 -14.07 -1.39 -6.64
N PHE A 202 -13.20 -2.14 -5.98
CA PHE A 202 -11.79 -2.28 -6.31
C PHE A 202 -11.42 -3.76 -6.41
N LEU A 203 -11.03 -4.23 -7.60
CA LEU A 203 -10.76 -5.64 -7.89
C LEU A 203 -9.31 -5.83 -8.37
N GLY A 204 -8.50 -6.58 -7.63
CA GLY A 204 -7.11 -6.84 -8.02
C GLY A 204 -6.26 -5.57 -8.06
N CYS A 205 -6.63 -4.55 -7.27
CA CYS A 205 -5.97 -3.25 -7.25
C CYS A 205 -4.81 -3.21 -6.27
N GLY A 206 -3.87 -2.29 -6.52
CA GLY A 206 -2.74 -2.03 -5.65
C GLY A 206 -2.79 -0.63 -5.03
N PHE A 207 -2.44 -0.52 -3.75
CA PHE A 207 -2.43 0.75 -3.01
C PHE A 207 -1.09 0.91 -2.32
N PHE A 208 -0.32 1.91 -2.75
CA PHE A 208 1.07 2.09 -2.33
C PHE A 208 1.29 3.47 -1.71
N GLY A 209 1.70 3.48 -0.46
CA GLY A 209 2.10 4.70 0.23
C GLY A 209 2.83 4.35 1.53
N ALA A 210 2.94 5.34 2.40
CA ALA A 210 3.47 5.17 3.75
C ALA A 210 2.39 5.50 4.77
N GLN A 211 2.42 6.69 5.36
CA GLN A 211 1.39 7.14 6.28
C GLN A 211 0.15 7.61 5.51
N ASP A 212 -1.04 7.14 5.94
CA ASP A 212 -2.36 7.53 5.40
C ASP A 212 -2.56 7.10 3.92
N THR A 213 -2.10 5.90 3.54
CA THR A 213 -2.10 5.43 2.14
C THR A 213 -3.50 5.40 1.49
N LEU A 214 -4.46 4.73 2.11
CA LEU A 214 -5.83 4.58 1.61
C LEU A 214 -6.78 5.38 2.50
N HIS A 215 -7.25 6.51 1.97
CA HIS A 215 -8.26 7.33 2.62
C HIS A 215 -9.66 6.86 2.19
N ASP A 216 -10.15 5.85 2.89
CA ASP A 216 -11.48 5.29 2.78
C ASP A 216 -12.53 6.19 3.48
N ASP A 217 -12.68 7.41 2.94
CA ASP A 217 -13.30 8.58 3.56
C ASP A 217 -14.77 8.34 3.98
N LYS A 218 -15.65 8.01 3.02
CA LYS A 218 -17.07 7.73 3.30
C LYS A 218 -17.73 6.99 2.15
N GLY A 219 -18.85 6.32 2.44
CA GLY A 219 -19.61 5.53 1.47
C GLY A 219 -19.52 4.04 1.77
N ARG A 220 -20.12 3.22 0.90
CA ARG A 220 -20.05 1.76 0.91
C ARG A 220 -19.06 1.30 -0.14
N HIS A 221 -18.03 0.57 0.27
CA HIS A 221 -16.98 0.14 -0.66
C HIS A 221 -16.66 -1.35 -0.55
N TYR A 222 -16.20 -1.92 -1.65
CA TYR A 222 -15.77 -3.30 -1.73
C TYR A 222 -14.37 -3.38 -2.31
N PHE A 223 -13.46 -4.02 -1.59
CA PHE A 223 -12.09 -4.29 -2.03
C PHE A 223 -11.89 -5.79 -2.07
N LYS A 224 -11.57 -6.33 -3.25
CA LYS A 224 -11.38 -7.76 -3.45
C LYS A 224 -10.05 -8.04 -4.12
N ASP A 225 -9.31 -9.01 -3.58
CA ASP A 225 -8.02 -9.45 -4.14
C ASP A 225 -6.99 -8.31 -4.24
N CYS A 226 -7.10 -7.31 -3.35
CA CYS A 226 -6.27 -6.11 -3.40
C CYS A 226 -4.97 -6.26 -2.59
N TYR A 227 -3.92 -5.56 -3.03
CA TYR A 227 -2.68 -5.38 -2.29
C TYR A 227 -2.63 -3.97 -1.71
N ILE A 228 -2.51 -3.84 -0.39
CA ILE A 228 -2.49 -2.55 0.31
C ILE A 228 -1.24 -2.49 1.18
N GLN A 229 -0.38 -1.50 0.96
CA GLN A 229 0.80 -1.29 1.79
C GLN A 229 0.86 0.09 2.44
N GLY A 230 1.47 0.16 3.63
CA GLY A 230 1.80 1.42 4.27
C GLY A 230 2.41 1.25 5.66
N SER A 231 2.52 2.33 6.41
CA SER A 231 3.14 2.33 7.74
C SER A 231 2.13 2.67 8.83
N ILE A 232 1.77 3.94 8.95
CA ILE A 232 0.89 4.49 9.98
C ILE A 232 -0.48 4.77 9.36
N ASP A 233 -1.54 4.26 9.99
CA ASP A 233 -2.93 4.51 9.60
C ASP A 233 -3.19 4.28 8.10
N PHE A 234 -2.56 3.25 7.54
CA PHE A 234 -2.49 3.15 6.09
C PHE A 234 -3.84 2.79 5.43
N ILE A 235 -4.84 2.42 6.23
CA ILE A 235 -6.26 2.40 5.88
C ILE A 235 -7.04 3.24 6.90
N PHE A 236 -7.59 4.39 6.51
CA PHE A 236 -8.28 5.28 7.44
C PHE A 236 -9.48 5.97 6.80
N GLY A 237 -10.40 6.45 7.63
CA GLY A 237 -11.63 7.11 7.18
C GLY A 237 -12.86 6.62 7.91
N ASN A 238 -14.05 6.95 7.41
CA ASN A 238 -15.34 6.60 8.01
C ASN A 238 -16.27 5.86 7.04
N ALA A 239 -15.74 5.17 6.03
CA ALA A 239 -16.56 4.34 5.15
C ALA A 239 -17.11 3.07 5.85
N ARG A 240 -18.05 2.42 5.17
CA ARG A 240 -18.57 1.08 5.45
C ARG A 240 -18.01 0.15 4.38
N SER A 241 -16.92 -0.57 4.70
CA SER A 241 -16.13 -1.24 3.68
C SER A 241 -15.83 -2.68 4.02
N LEU A 242 -15.96 -3.55 3.01
CA LEU A 242 -15.55 -4.94 3.07
C LEU A 242 -14.26 -5.12 2.25
N TYR A 243 -13.24 -5.64 2.90
CA TYR A 243 -11.95 -6.02 2.34
C TYR A 243 -11.87 -7.55 2.32
N GLU A 244 -12.06 -8.15 1.16
CA GLU A 244 -12.11 -9.60 0.99
C GLU A 244 -10.86 -10.10 0.25
N ASN A 245 -10.19 -11.10 0.82
CA ASN A 245 -8.99 -11.69 0.24
C ASN A 245 -7.88 -10.68 -0.07
N CYS A 246 -7.71 -9.67 0.79
CA CYS A 246 -6.72 -8.62 0.62
C CYS A 246 -5.39 -8.98 1.30
N GLN A 247 -4.29 -8.50 0.73
CA GLN A 247 -2.96 -8.55 1.33
C GLN A 247 -2.60 -7.19 1.93
N LEU A 248 -2.47 -7.12 3.25
CA LEU A 248 -2.11 -5.92 3.99
C LEU A 248 -0.64 -6.01 4.40
N VAL A 249 0.20 -5.11 3.86
CA VAL A 249 1.66 -5.16 4.03
C VAL A 249 2.18 -3.92 4.73
N SER A 250 2.70 -4.09 5.94
CA SER A 250 3.37 -3.01 6.63
C SER A 250 4.79 -2.79 6.10
N ILE A 251 5.13 -1.55 5.82
CA ILE A 251 6.49 -1.11 5.48
C ILE A 251 7.14 -0.31 6.61
N ALA A 252 6.56 -0.35 7.82
CA ALA A 252 7.12 0.34 8.98
C ALA A 252 8.56 -0.16 9.28
N ASN A 253 9.38 0.71 9.85
CA ASN A 253 10.77 0.37 10.13
C ASN A 253 10.87 -0.86 11.06
N PRO A 254 11.78 -1.81 10.81
CA PRO A 254 12.00 -2.92 11.74
C PRO A 254 12.30 -2.42 13.17
N VAL A 255 11.72 -3.07 14.17
CA VAL A 255 11.95 -2.74 15.58
C VAL A 255 13.04 -3.68 16.14
N PRO A 256 14.12 -3.16 16.73
CA PRO A 256 15.17 -4.00 17.30
C PRO A 256 14.64 -4.96 18.39
N PRO A 257 15.22 -6.17 18.52
CA PRO A 257 14.84 -7.11 19.57
C PRO A 257 14.87 -6.46 20.96
N GLY A 258 13.83 -6.72 21.75
CA GLY A 258 13.68 -6.17 23.11
C GLY A 258 13.05 -4.78 23.18
N GLN A 259 12.93 -4.05 22.07
CA GLN A 259 12.15 -2.82 22.02
C GLN A 259 10.66 -3.11 21.83
N ARG A 260 9.82 -2.23 22.37
CA ARG A 260 8.35 -2.31 22.32
C ARG A 260 7.70 -1.11 21.63
N SER A 261 8.50 -0.29 20.95
CA SER A 261 7.99 0.86 20.21
C SER A 261 7.05 0.42 19.11
N ILE A 262 5.88 1.05 19.06
CA ILE A 262 4.91 0.87 17.98
C ILE A 262 5.18 1.93 16.93
N ASN A 263 5.30 1.52 15.68
CA ASN A 263 5.66 2.42 14.58
C ASN A 263 4.79 2.25 13.33
N GLY A 264 3.67 1.55 13.47
CA GLY A 264 2.66 1.45 12.42
C GLY A 264 1.30 1.06 12.98
N ALA A 265 0.29 1.24 12.15
CA ALA A 265 -1.07 0.81 12.42
C ALA A 265 -1.74 0.50 11.08
N VAL A 266 -2.43 -0.63 11.00
CA VAL A 266 -3.15 -1.02 9.77
C VAL A 266 -4.33 -0.09 9.56
N THR A 267 -5.14 0.13 10.60
CA THR A 267 -6.39 0.89 10.47
C THR A 267 -6.48 2.10 11.40
N ALA A 268 -7.18 3.13 10.95
CA ALA A 268 -7.65 4.23 11.79
C ALA A 268 -9.09 4.61 11.43
N HIS A 269 -10.06 3.86 11.95
CA HIS A 269 -11.47 4.07 11.63
C HIS A 269 -12.08 5.23 12.41
N GLY A 270 -12.83 6.07 11.70
CA GLY A 270 -13.26 7.40 12.11
C GLY A 270 -14.74 7.54 12.44
N ARG A 271 -15.42 6.48 12.89
CA ARG A 271 -16.82 6.55 13.31
C ARG A 271 -17.03 7.42 14.55
N VAL A 272 -17.97 8.35 14.46
CA VAL A 272 -18.17 9.41 15.48
C VAL A 272 -19.34 9.12 16.41
N SER A 273 -20.35 8.35 15.98
CA SER A 273 -21.52 8.02 16.82
C SER A 273 -22.05 6.61 16.58
N SER A 274 -22.90 6.13 17.50
CA SER A 274 -23.62 4.86 17.38
C SER A 274 -24.61 4.82 16.20
N ASP A 275 -25.08 5.99 15.76
CA ASP A 275 -26.10 6.13 14.71
C ASP A 275 -25.51 5.93 13.31
N GLU A 276 -24.18 6.10 13.16
CA GLU A 276 -23.48 5.82 11.92
C GLU A 276 -23.39 4.30 11.71
N ASN A 277 -23.76 3.80 10.53
CA ASN A 277 -23.55 2.39 10.18
C ASN A 277 -22.26 2.20 9.36
N THR A 278 -21.13 2.71 9.83
CA THR A 278 -19.83 2.68 9.15
C THR A 278 -18.86 1.72 9.85
N GLY A 279 -17.83 1.23 9.17
CA GLY A 279 -16.90 0.25 9.75
C GLY A 279 -16.06 -0.43 8.68
N PHE A 280 -14.91 -0.97 9.08
CA PHE A 280 -14.08 -1.79 8.20
C PHE A 280 -14.18 -3.27 8.59
N ALA A 281 -14.44 -4.13 7.63
CA ALA A 281 -14.42 -5.58 7.79
C ALA A 281 -13.39 -6.20 6.86
N PHE A 282 -12.45 -6.96 7.41
CA PHE A 282 -11.43 -7.69 6.66
C PHE A 282 -11.70 -9.18 6.77
N VAL A 283 -11.90 -9.85 5.63
CA VAL A 283 -12.30 -11.26 5.56
C VAL A 283 -11.32 -12.02 4.67
N ASN A 284 -10.87 -13.19 5.12
CA ASN A 284 -9.92 -14.05 4.40
C ASN A 284 -8.64 -13.32 3.96
N SER A 285 -8.22 -12.31 4.73
CA SER A 285 -7.09 -11.44 4.37
C SER A 285 -5.80 -11.88 5.05
N THR A 286 -4.67 -11.26 4.69
CA THR A 286 -3.38 -11.51 5.35
C THR A 286 -2.74 -10.22 5.81
N ILE A 287 -2.05 -10.24 6.96
CA ILE A 287 -1.27 -9.11 7.48
C ILE A 287 0.19 -9.51 7.67
N GLY A 288 1.07 -8.83 6.94
CA GLY A 288 2.51 -9.11 6.86
C GLY A 288 3.38 -7.86 6.81
N GLY A 289 4.68 -8.06 6.62
CA GLY A 289 5.64 -6.98 6.40
C GLY A 289 6.61 -6.79 7.56
N TYR A 290 6.92 -5.53 7.86
CA TYR A 290 7.95 -5.13 8.82
C TYR A 290 7.38 -4.26 9.95
N GLY A 291 8.19 -4.10 11.00
CA GLY A 291 7.92 -3.23 12.13
C GLY A 291 7.18 -3.92 13.27
N ARG A 292 6.60 -3.09 14.14
CA ARG A 292 5.74 -3.54 15.24
C ARG A 292 4.52 -2.64 15.25
N ILE A 293 3.37 -3.22 14.94
CA ILE A 293 2.19 -2.45 14.54
C ILE A 293 0.93 -2.85 15.32
N TRP A 294 -0.04 -1.94 15.36
CA TRP A 294 -1.40 -2.27 15.75
C TRP A 294 -2.25 -2.69 14.53
N LEU A 295 -3.24 -3.54 14.77
CA LEU A 295 -4.35 -3.82 13.87
C LEU A 295 -5.18 -2.55 13.62
N GLY A 296 -5.31 -1.68 14.62
CA GLY A 296 -5.97 -0.41 14.44
C GLY A 296 -5.86 0.53 15.62
N ARG A 297 -6.14 1.80 15.36
CA ARG A 297 -6.34 2.80 16.41
C ARG A 297 -7.57 3.67 16.23
N ALA A 298 -8.19 4.07 17.35
CA ALA A 298 -9.51 4.70 17.36
C ALA A 298 -9.44 6.17 16.97
N TRP A 299 -9.40 6.47 15.67
CA TRP A 299 -9.36 7.87 15.21
C TRP A 299 -10.55 8.70 15.73
N ARG A 300 -11.69 8.04 15.97
CA ARG A 300 -12.89 8.62 16.59
C ARG A 300 -13.51 7.67 17.62
N PRO A 301 -14.37 8.17 18.54
CA PRO A 301 -14.80 7.42 19.72
C PRO A 301 -15.61 6.15 19.46
N TYR A 302 -16.25 5.99 18.29
CA TYR A 302 -17.08 4.83 17.95
C TYR A 302 -16.42 3.92 16.91
N SER A 303 -15.10 4.04 16.73
CA SER A 303 -14.29 3.29 15.78
C SER A 303 -14.69 1.82 15.70
N ARG A 304 -14.93 1.31 14.48
CA ARG A 304 -15.42 -0.06 14.26
C ARG A 304 -14.59 -0.79 13.21
N VAL A 305 -13.88 -1.82 13.64
CA VAL A 305 -13.02 -2.64 12.76
C VAL A 305 -13.14 -4.11 13.15
N VAL A 306 -13.29 -4.99 12.16
CA VAL A 306 -13.34 -6.43 12.35
C VAL A 306 -12.33 -7.12 11.43
N PHE A 307 -11.52 -8.01 12.00
CA PHE A 307 -10.73 -8.97 11.24
C PHE A 307 -11.31 -10.37 11.42
N ALA A 308 -11.64 -11.04 10.32
CA ALA A 308 -12.19 -12.38 10.31
C ALA A 308 -11.39 -13.28 9.36
N PHE A 309 -11.09 -14.51 9.79
CA PHE A 309 -10.32 -15.49 9.02
C PHE A 309 -9.00 -14.91 8.46
N THR A 310 -8.40 -13.98 9.21
CA THR A 310 -7.21 -13.24 8.76
C THR A 310 -5.96 -13.90 9.31
N ILE A 311 -4.96 -14.12 8.44
CA ILE A 311 -3.65 -14.65 8.84
C ILE A 311 -2.74 -13.48 9.22
N MET A 312 -2.22 -13.47 10.45
CA MET A 312 -1.42 -12.38 11.01
C MET A 312 0.00 -12.85 11.34
N SER A 313 0.99 -12.19 10.78
CA SER A 313 2.41 -12.37 11.14
C SER A 313 2.74 -11.79 12.52
N ASP A 314 3.94 -12.08 13.03
CA ASP A 314 4.42 -11.69 14.36
C ASP A 314 4.74 -10.20 14.54
N ILE A 315 4.52 -9.38 13.50
CA ILE A 315 4.64 -7.91 13.58
C ILE A 315 3.51 -7.27 14.39
N ILE A 316 2.41 -7.99 14.62
CA ILE A 316 1.27 -7.49 15.41
C ILE A 316 1.66 -7.44 16.88
N ALA A 317 1.56 -6.26 17.47
CA ALA A 317 1.81 -6.09 18.90
C ALA A 317 0.81 -6.92 19.74
N PRO A 318 1.22 -7.48 20.90
CA PRO A 318 0.33 -8.32 21.71
C PRO A 318 -0.99 -7.65 22.10
N GLU A 319 -0.95 -6.36 22.44
CA GLU A 319 -2.14 -5.55 22.74
C GLU A 319 -3.09 -5.40 21.55
N GLY A 320 -2.56 -5.52 20.32
CA GLY A 320 -3.26 -5.53 19.04
C GLY A 320 -3.86 -4.19 18.62
N TRP A 321 -4.40 -3.40 19.55
CA TRP A 321 -5.23 -2.24 19.27
C TRP A 321 -4.87 -1.07 20.19
N ASN A 322 -5.21 0.15 19.76
CA ASN A 322 -5.03 1.34 20.56
C ASN A 322 -6.22 2.32 20.45
N ASP A 323 -6.82 2.70 21.56
CA ASP A 323 -7.95 3.61 21.65
C ASP A 323 -7.54 5.08 21.82
N PHE A 324 -6.23 5.37 21.67
CA PHE A 324 -5.52 6.57 22.13
C PHE A 324 -5.36 6.66 23.65
N ASN A 325 -5.46 5.53 24.36
CA ASN A 325 -5.42 5.47 25.83
C ASN A 325 -6.49 6.40 26.44
N ASP A 326 -7.69 6.37 25.88
CA ASP A 326 -8.85 7.17 26.27
C ASP A 326 -9.95 6.22 26.74
N PRO A 327 -10.02 5.91 28.05
CA PRO A 327 -10.95 4.93 28.60
C PRO A 327 -12.43 5.26 28.36
N SER A 328 -12.76 6.50 27.98
CA SER A 328 -14.13 6.86 27.61
C SER A 328 -14.61 6.14 26.34
N ARG A 329 -13.69 5.59 25.56
CA ARG A 329 -13.96 4.91 24.28
C ARG A 329 -14.12 3.41 24.41
N ASP A 330 -13.66 2.81 25.50
CA ASP A 330 -13.67 1.36 25.73
C ASP A 330 -15.06 0.74 25.57
N GLN A 331 -16.11 1.51 25.86
CA GLN A 331 -17.51 1.07 25.78
C GLN A 331 -18.15 1.33 24.40
N THR A 332 -17.55 2.17 23.57
CA THR A 332 -18.16 2.66 22.32
C THR A 332 -17.47 2.15 21.07
N ILE A 333 -16.18 1.80 21.15
CA ILE A 333 -15.46 1.16 20.04
C ILE A 333 -15.91 -0.29 19.86
N PHE A 334 -15.77 -0.78 18.63
CA PHE A 334 -16.03 -2.17 18.29
C PHE A 334 -14.84 -2.73 17.52
N TYR A 335 -13.91 -3.34 18.24
CA TYR A 335 -12.78 -4.06 17.67
C TYR A 335 -12.96 -5.54 17.84
N GLY A 336 -13.06 -6.26 16.72
CA GLY A 336 -13.40 -7.68 16.70
C GLY A 336 -12.36 -8.51 15.98
N GLU A 337 -12.01 -9.66 16.55
CA GLU A 337 -11.23 -10.70 15.88
C GLU A 337 -12.05 -12.00 15.87
N TYR A 338 -12.20 -12.63 14.70
CA TYR A 338 -12.93 -13.89 14.51
C TYR A 338 -12.12 -14.90 13.71
N ASN A 339 -11.76 -16.02 14.34
CA ASN A 339 -11.03 -17.13 13.71
C ASN A 339 -9.76 -16.70 12.94
N CYS A 340 -9.06 -15.68 13.45
CA CYS A 340 -7.75 -15.26 12.94
C CYS A 340 -6.68 -16.30 13.33
N SER A 341 -5.63 -16.41 12.52
CA SER A 341 -4.54 -17.37 12.74
C SER A 341 -3.17 -16.76 12.45
N GLY A 342 -2.09 -17.51 12.69
CA GLY A 342 -0.72 -17.02 12.57
C GLY A 342 -0.14 -16.48 13.88
N ALA A 343 1.15 -16.14 13.86
CA ALA A 343 1.90 -15.78 15.06
C ALA A 343 1.41 -14.48 15.74
N GLY A 344 0.83 -13.54 14.98
CA GLY A 344 0.26 -12.30 15.50
C GLY A 344 -1.17 -12.40 16.00
N ALA A 345 -1.86 -13.52 15.77
CA ALA A 345 -3.28 -13.69 16.10
C ALA A 345 -3.54 -14.14 17.56
N ASN A 346 -2.51 -14.24 18.40
CA ASN A 346 -2.69 -14.60 19.80
C ASN A 346 -3.41 -13.49 20.57
N THR A 347 -4.62 -13.79 21.05
CA THR A 347 -5.48 -12.80 21.73
C THR A 347 -5.24 -12.67 23.24
N ASN A 348 -4.36 -13.47 23.85
CA ASN A 348 -4.23 -13.54 25.32
C ASN A 348 -3.79 -12.24 25.99
N LEU A 349 -3.15 -11.35 25.24
CA LEU A 349 -2.61 -10.07 25.73
C LEU A 349 -3.28 -8.86 25.06
N ARG A 350 -4.39 -9.07 24.36
CA ARG A 350 -5.14 -7.97 23.71
C ARG A 350 -5.64 -6.98 24.76
N ALA A 351 -5.79 -5.72 24.33
CA ALA A 351 -6.45 -4.72 25.15
C ALA A 351 -7.85 -5.19 25.60
N SER A 352 -8.27 -4.82 26.81
CA SER A 352 -9.48 -5.37 27.45
C SER A 352 -10.80 -5.04 26.76
N TYR A 353 -10.82 -3.98 25.96
CA TYR A 353 -11.99 -3.57 25.16
C TYR A 353 -12.14 -4.34 23.84
N VAL A 354 -11.18 -5.19 23.48
CA VAL A 354 -11.22 -5.98 22.24
C VAL A 354 -12.20 -7.14 22.41
N GLN A 355 -13.11 -7.28 21.44
CA GLN A 355 -14.12 -8.32 21.44
C GLN A 355 -13.59 -9.58 20.75
N LYS A 356 -13.57 -10.69 21.50
CA LYS A 356 -13.47 -12.03 20.91
C LYS A 356 -14.85 -12.41 20.36
N LEU A 357 -15.04 -12.28 19.06
CA LEU A 357 -16.34 -12.50 18.43
C LEU A 357 -16.70 -13.98 18.42
N ASN A 358 -17.98 -14.27 18.65
CA ASN A 358 -18.56 -15.57 18.29
C ASN A 358 -19.10 -15.54 16.85
N GLU A 359 -19.56 -16.69 16.36
CA GLU A 359 -20.09 -16.83 15.00
C GLU A 359 -21.24 -15.85 14.72
N THR A 360 -22.24 -15.79 15.59
CA THR A 360 -23.41 -14.90 15.43
C THR A 360 -23.02 -13.42 15.33
N GLN A 361 -22.07 -12.97 16.15
CA GLN A 361 -21.55 -11.60 16.09
C GLN A 361 -20.75 -11.35 14.82
N ALA A 362 -19.96 -12.34 14.38
CA ALA A 362 -19.11 -12.22 13.20
C ALA A 362 -19.93 -12.20 11.90
N LEU A 363 -21.00 -13.00 11.79
CA LEU A 363 -21.79 -13.20 10.56
C LEU A 363 -22.18 -11.90 9.85
N THR A 364 -22.51 -10.83 10.58
CA THR A 364 -22.86 -9.51 10.05
C THR A 364 -21.73 -8.83 9.26
N PHE A 365 -20.48 -9.26 9.44
CA PHE A 365 -19.28 -8.68 8.84
C PHE A 365 -18.62 -9.59 7.78
N LEU A 366 -19.08 -10.83 7.63
CA LEU A 366 -18.34 -11.85 6.86
C LEU A 366 -18.56 -11.79 5.34
N ASN A 367 -19.60 -11.11 4.87
CA ASN A 367 -19.96 -11.12 3.46
C ASN A 367 -20.50 -9.77 3.00
N THR A 368 -20.81 -9.68 1.71
CA THR A 368 -21.23 -8.44 1.03
C THR A 368 -22.52 -7.83 1.58
N SER A 369 -23.35 -8.55 2.36
CA SER A 369 -24.48 -7.93 3.08
C SER A 369 -24.01 -6.87 4.09
N PHE A 370 -22.78 -6.98 4.61
CA PHE A 370 -22.17 -5.95 5.45
C PHE A 370 -22.10 -4.60 4.73
N ILE A 371 -22.13 -4.55 3.40
CA ILE A 371 -22.06 -3.31 2.61
C ILE A 371 -23.29 -3.13 1.72
N ASP A 372 -24.38 -3.85 2.01
CA ASP A 372 -25.59 -3.93 1.18
C ASP A 372 -25.26 -4.29 -0.29
N GLY A 373 -24.26 -5.15 -0.50
CA GLY A 373 -23.72 -5.45 -1.82
C GLY A 373 -24.69 -6.13 -2.78
N ASP A 374 -25.78 -6.71 -2.27
CA ASP A 374 -26.92 -7.19 -3.05
C ASP A 374 -27.61 -6.06 -3.84
N GLN A 375 -27.51 -4.82 -3.36
CA GLN A 375 -28.16 -3.66 -3.98
C GLN A 375 -27.35 -3.06 -5.14
N TRP A 376 -26.03 -3.26 -5.17
CA TRP A 376 -25.15 -2.45 -6.02
C TRP A 376 -23.97 -3.16 -6.68
N LEU A 377 -23.49 -4.30 -6.15
CA LEU A 377 -22.42 -5.05 -6.82
C LEU A 377 -22.97 -5.71 -8.08
N GLU A 378 -22.25 -5.58 -9.20
CA GLU A 378 -22.66 -6.17 -10.49
C GLU A 378 -22.71 -7.71 -10.43
N THR A 379 -21.90 -8.34 -9.58
CA THR A 379 -21.88 -9.80 -9.38
C THR A 379 -23.08 -10.34 -8.59
N SER A 380 -23.91 -9.46 -8.02
CA SER A 380 -25.13 -9.79 -7.28
C SER A 380 -26.41 -9.68 -8.12
N LYS A 381 -26.32 -9.20 -9.37
CA LYS A 381 -27.42 -9.10 -10.34
C LYS A 381 -27.31 -10.21 -11.37
#